data_AF-A0A8S2FS73-F1
#
_entry.id   AF-A0A8S2FS73-F1
#
_cell.length_a   1.000
_cell.length_b   1.000
_cell.length_c   1.000
_cell.angle_alpha   90.00
_cell.angle_beta   90.00
_cell.angle_gamma   90.00
#
_symmetry.space_group_name_H-M   'P 1'
#
loop_
_entity.id
_entity.type
_entity.pdbx_description
1 polymer ?
#
loop_
_entity_poly.entity_id
_entity_poly.type
_entity_poly.pdbx_seq_one_letter_code
_entity_poly.pdbx_strand_id
1 'polypeptide(L)'
;ICSRVTFVNFTVTRASLQSQCLSQVLKQERPDVDEKRRDLLKLQGEFQQRLRHLEKDLLESLNNVKGRILDDDTIITRLETLKKEAADVTKKVQDTNQVMKEIETVSKQYFTLSVACSSIYFTMESLNQIHFLYQYSLQFFLEMFNATFTENVHLTNKTDYNERLQIITFDLFQMIYTRIALGMLHEDRIVLALLLARIYLKSIQTEPNYEDEFDILIRGNSDTTLDEKQVQQQRQQQQSKASEGLTAKQTESMLKLSKLPAFKSLQSQVLSNPDFPKWIDEINPELKVPQLWLELTPLTNIGKQFHRLLMVQVFRPDRLLSMARIFVSTVFGEQFLSEADQVLDLGPIVEKEIQSTKPILMCSVPGYDASGRVEDLATQMNQQIISIAMGSAEGFSQAENAIAASARNGRWVLLKNVHLAPQWLITLEKRLHAMPSHQSFRLFLSMEIHPKLPSNLLRMGRIFVHEPAPGIRANLQRTFR
;
A
#
# COMPACT_ATOMS: atom_id res chain seq x y z
N ILE A 1 -29.71 -13.04 12.79
CA ILE A 1 -29.18 -11.66 12.98
C ILE A 1 -29.44 -10.84 11.72
N CYS A 2 -29.00 -11.29 10.54
CA CYS A 2 -29.12 -10.54 9.28
C CYS A 2 -30.54 -10.10 8.86
N SER A 3 -31.60 -10.83 9.24
CA SER A 3 -32.99 -10.43 8.98
C SER A 3 -33.56 -9.44 10.01
N ARG A 4 -32.88 -9.25 11.14
CA ARG A 4 -33.36 -8.43 12.27
C ARG A 4 -32.64 -7.09 12.40
N VAL A 5 -31.48 -6.95 11.76
CA VAL A 5 -30.66 -5.73 11.80
C VAL A 5 -30.20 -5.35 10.40
N THR A 6 -30.20 -4.06 10.12
CA THR A 6 -29.61 -3.52 8.88
C THR A 6 -28.10 -3.39 9.08
N PHE A 7 -27.31 -4.09 8.27
CA PHE A 7 -25.87 -3.93 8.29
C PHE A 7 -25.47 -2.66 7.55
N VAL A 8 -24.60 -1.88 8.18
CA VAL A 8 -23.89 -0.76 7.55
C VAL A 8 -22.41 -1.11 7.57
N ASN A 9 -21.82 -1.25 6.39
CA ASN A 9 -20.40 -1.58 6.25
C ASN A 9 -19.62 -0.31 5.90
N PHE A 10 -18.76 0.14 6.81
CA PHE A 10 -17.89 1.30 6.62
C PHE A 10 -16.57 0.93 5.92
N THR A 11 -16.64 0.08 4.89
CA THR A 11 -15.47 -0.24 4.06
C THR A 11 -14.98 1.01 3.35
N VAL A 12 -13.67 1.20 3.39
CA VAL A 12 -12.99 2.29 2.68
C VAL A 12 -13.12 2.03 1.18
N THR A 13 -13.45 3.07 0.41
CA THR A 13 -13.45 3.01 -1.06
C THR A 13 -12.23 3.73 -1.62
N ARG A 14 -11.81 3.35 -2.83
CA ARG A 14 -10.67 4.00 -3.52
C ARG A 14 -10.84 5.51 -3.62
N ALA A 15 -11.99 5.98 -4.09
CA ALA A 15 -12.28 7.41 -4.22
C ALA A 15 -12.28 8.14 -2.88
N SER A 16 -12.81 7.52 -1.81
CA SER A 16 -12.80 8.10 -0.47
C SER A 16 -11.39 8.27 0.06
N LEU A 17 -10.54 7.25 -0.07
CA LEU A 17 -9.15 7.31 0.39
C LEU A 17 -8.31 8.29 -0.42
N GLN A 18 -8.50 8.33 -1.75
CA GLN A 18 -7.85 9.34 -2.60
C GLN A 18 -8.19 10.76 -2.14
N SER A 19 -9.46 11.03 -1.86
CA SER A 19 -9.91 12.35 -1.38
C SER A 19 -9.33 12.69 -0.01
N GLN A 20 -9.26 11.71 0.89
CA GLN A 20 -8.68 11.86 2.22
C GLN A 20 -7.17 12.15 2.16
N CYS A 21 -6.41 11.35 1.40
CA CYS A 21 -4.99 11.55 1.20
C CYS A 21 -4.73 12.91 0.53
N LEU A 22 -5.49 13.29 -0.49
CA LEU A 22 -5.33 14.57 -1.17
C LEU A 22 -5.48 15.74 -0.21
N SER A 23 -6.54 15.74 0.62
CA SER A 23 -6.76 16.79 1.61
C SER A 23 -5.62 16.84 2.64
N GLN A 24 -5.11 15.69 3.07
CA GLN A 24 -3.96 15.64 3.99
C GLN A 24 -2.67 16.17 3.36
N VAL A 25 -2.35 15.80 2.11
CA VAL A 25 -1.18 16.35 1.39
C VAL A 25 -1.30 17.86 1.27
N LEU A 26 -2.46 18.36 0.81
CA LEU A 26 -2.68 19.79 0.63
C LEU A 26 -2.56 20.53 1.96
N LYS A 27 -3.12 20.00 3.04
CA LYS A 27 -3.00 20.59 4.37
C LYS A 27 -1.55 20.74 4.86
N GLN A 28 -0.65 19.84 4.45
CA GLN A 28 0.75 19.84 4.87
C GLN A 28 1.65 20.63 3.92
N GLU A 29 1.50 20.47 2.60
CA GLU A 29 2.34 21.11 1.58
C GLU A 29 1.83 22.49 1.17
N ARG A 30 0.51 22.67 1.06
CA ARG A 30 -0.14 23.90 0.56
C ARG A 30 -1.31 24.31 1.47
N PRO A 31 -1.04 24.66 2.74
CA PRO A 31 -2.09 25.00 3.70
C PRO A 31 -2.94 26.19 3.23
N ASP A 32 -2.34 27.12 2.48
CA ASP A 32 -3.02 28.26 1.86
C ASP A 32 -4.06 27.84 0.80
N VAL A 33 -3.75 26.82 0.01
CA VAL A 33 -4.66 26.27 -1.01
C VAL A 33 -5.75 25.43 -0.35
N ASP A 34 -5.42 24.63 0.68
CA ASP A 34 -6.40 23.82 1.43
C ASP A 34 -7.42 24.71 2.16
N GLU A 35 -6.97 25.77 2.83
CA GLU A 35 -7.85 26.71 3.52
C GLU A 35 -8.80 27.42 2.55
N LYS A 36 -8.27 27.97 1.44
CA LYS A 36 -9.08 28.58 0.38
C LYS A 36 -10.08 27.58 -0.20
N ARG A 37 -9.65 26.34 -0.47
CA ARG A 37 -10.53 25.28 -0.98
C ARG A 37 -11.69 25.01 -0.03
N ARG A 38 -11.40 24.88 1.27
CA ARG A 38 -12.41 24.61 2.31
C ARG A 38 -13.40 25.75 2.44
N ASP A 39 -12.92 26.99 2.44
CA ASP A 39 -13.77 28.17 2.56
C ASP A 39 -14.67 28.34 1.34
N LEU A 40 -14.14 28.14 0.14
CA LEU A 40 -14.94 28.19 -1.09
C LEU A 40 -15.97 27.06 -1.16
N LEU A 41 -15.64 25.84 -0.74
CA LEU A 41 -16.60 24.74 -0.65
C LEU A 41 -17.74 25.05 0.32
N LYS A 42 -17.42 25.66 1.47
CA LYS A 42 -18.43 26.10 2.44
C LYS A 42 -19.34 27.18 1.86
N LEU A 43 -18.76 28.22 1.26
CA LEU A 43 -19.51 29.30 0.60
C LEU A 43 -20.39 28.77 -0.55
N GLN A 44 -19.87 27.85 -1.36
CA GLN A 44 -20.63 27.20 -2.42
C GLN A 44 -21.83 26.43 -1.86
N GLY A 45 -21.63 25.70 -0.75
CA GLY A 45 -22.71 25.00 -0.04
C GLY A 45 -23.78 25.95 0.48
N GLU A 46 -23.38 27.07 1.10
CA GLU A 46 -24.28 28.11 1.58
C GLU A 46 -25.09 28.75 0.44
N PHE A 47 -24.45 29.06 -0.70
CA PHE A 47 -25.14 29.58 -1.88
C PHE A 47 -26.10 28.57 -2.50
N GLN A 48 -25.72 27.29 -2.60
CA GLN A 48 -26.63 26.25 -3.09
C GLN A 48 -27.83 26.06 -2.17
N GLN A 49 -27.63 26.11 -0.85
CA GLN A 49 -28.72 26.04 0.12
C GLN A 49 -29.63 27.27 -0.01
N ARG A 50 -29.06 28.47 -0.14
CA ARG A 50 -29.83 29.71 -0.34
C ARG A 50 -30.62 29.66 -1.64
N LEU A 51 -30.04 29.15 -2.73
CA LEU A 51 -30.72 29.00 -4.01
C LEU A 51 -31.93 28.06 -3.89
N ARG A 52 -31.77 26.88 -3.24
CA ARG A 52 -32.90 25.96 -3.00
C ARG A 52 -33.98 26.58 -2.12
N HIS A 53 -33.60 27.42 -1.15
CA HIS A 53 -34.57 28.14 -0.32
C HIS A 53 -35.37 29.14 -1.15
N LEU A 54 -34.69 29.97 -1.96
CA LEU A 54 -35.34 30.92 -2.88
C LEU A 54 -36.26 30.21 -3.89
N GLU A 55 -35.84 29.06 -4.42
CA GLU A 55 -36.67 28.23 -5.30
C GLU A 55 -37.92 27.71 -4.60
N LYS A 56 -37.78 27.25 -3.35
CA LYS A 56 -38.90 26.80 -2.53
C LYS A 56 -39.86 27.96 -2.21
N ASP A 57 -39.33 29.12 -1.84
CA ASP A 57 -40.12 30.31 -1.52
C ASP A 57 -40.88 30.81 -2.74
N LEU A 58 -40.29 30.72 -3.94
CA LEU A 58 -40.93 31.04 -5.21
C LEU A 58 -42.07 30.06 -5.52
N LEU A 59 -41.85 28.76 -5.35
CA LEU A 59 -42.88 27.72 -5.52
C LEU A 59 -44.02 27.88 -4.51
N GLU A 60 -43.71 28.17 -3.26
CA GLU A 60 -44.69 28.39 -2.20
C GLU A 60 -45.50 29.66 -2.48
N SER A 61 -44.85 30.73 -2.92
CA SER A 61 -45.52 31.96 -3.34
C SER A 61 -46.48 31.72 -4.52
N LEU A 62 -46.10 30.88 -5.49
CA LEU A 62 -46.97 30.48 -6.61
C LEU A 62 -48.14 29.60 -6.17
N ASN A 63 -47.90 28.65 -5.26
CA ASN A 63 -48.91 27.67 -4.82
C ASN A 63 -49.93 28.26 -3.84
N ASN A 64 -49.52 29.23 -3.02
CA ASN A 64 -50.40 29.92 -2.06
C ASN A 64 -51.36 30.91 -2.74
N VAL A 65 -51.19 31.19 -4.04
CA VAL A 65 -52.12 32.04 -4.80
C VAL A 65 -53.42 31.29 -5.07
N LYS A 66 -54.48 31.62 -4.32
CA LYS A 66 -55.86 31.24 -4.64
C LYS A 66 -56.55 32.38 -5.39
N GLY A 67 -56.34 32.48 -6.70
CA GLY A 67 -56.92 33.55 -7.53
C GLY A 67 -56.13 33.83 -8.82
N ARG A 68 -56.43 34.94 -9.52
CA ARG A 68 -55.63 35.40 -10.66
C ARG A 68 -54.35 36.07 -10.16
N ILE A 69 -53.20 35.51 -10.55
CA ILE A 69 -51.85 35.97 -10.18
C ILE A 69 -51.58 37.44 -10.55
N LEU A 70 -52.30 37.96 -11.55
CA LEU A 70 -52.16 39.33 -12.05
C LEU A 70 -52.84 40.39 -11.17
N ASP A 71 -53.67 39.99 -10.20
CA ASP A 71 -54.48 40.93 -9.41
C ASP A 71 -53.81 41.35 -8.09
N ASP A 72 -52.66 40.74 -7.74
CA ASP A 72 -51.95 41.01 -6.48
C ASP A 72 -50.53 41.55 -6.73
N ASP A 73 -50.39 42.87 -6.72
CA ASP A 73 -49.12 43.59 -6.89
C ASP A 73 -48.07 43.19 -5.83
N THR A 74 -48.49 42.69 -4.67
CA THR A 74 -47.56 42.25 -3.62
C THR A 74 -46.87 40.93 -3.99
N ILE A 75 -47.51 40.11 -4.82
CA ILE A 75 -46.95 38.85 -5.31
C ILE A 75 -46.01 39.10 -6.48
N ILE A 76 -46.38 40.02 -7.38
CA ILE A 76 -45.53 40.43 -8.50
C ILE A 76 -44.21 41.01 -7.99
N THR A 77 -44.27 41.92 -7.02
CA THR A 77 -43.07 42.51 -6.41
C THR A 77 -42.21 41.48 -5.69
N ARG A 78 -42.81 40.54 -4.94
CA ARG A 78 -42.07 39.43 -4.30
C ARG A 78 -41.43 38.48 -5.31
N LEU A 79 -42.11 38.15 -6.41
CA LEU A 79 -41.54 37.31 -7.46
C LEU A 79 -40.37 38.00 -8.15
N GLU A 80 -40.45 39.31 -8.36
CA GLU A 80 -39.38 40.09 -8.96
C GLU A 80 -38.15 40.19 -8.04
N THR A 81 -38.34 40.40 -6.74
CA THR A 81 -37.22 40.39 -5.77
C THR A 81 -36.59 39.00 -5.63
N LEU A 82 -37.39 37.94 -5.51
CA LEU A 82 -36.88 36.56 -5.44
C LEU A 82 -36.10 36.18 -6.71
N LYS A 83 -36.61 36.56 -7.88
CA LYS A 83 -35.92 36.32 -9.16
C LYS A 83 -34.60 37.07 -9.24
N LYS A 84 -34.55 38.31 -8.74
CA LYS A 84 -33.32 39.12 -8.72
C LYS A 84 -32.29 38.52 -7.75
N GLU A 85 -32.70 38.16 -6.54
CA GLU A 85 -31.82 37.48 -5.57
C GLU A 85 -31.30 36.14 -6.11
N ALA A 86 -32.16 35.34 -6.75
CA ALA A 86 -31.76 34.08 -7.36
C ALA A 86 -30.74 34.28 -8.50
N ALA A 87 -30.91 35.32 -9.33
CA ALA A 87 -29.96 35.67 -10.37
C ALA A 87 -28.60 36.09 -9.80
N ASP A 88 -28.59 36.89 -8.74
CA ASP A 88 -27.35 37.34 -8.06
C ASP A 88 -26.61 36.17 -7.39
N VAL A 89 -27.34 35.27 -6.71
CA VAL A 89 -26.75 34.06 -6.12
C VAL A 89 -26.20 33.13 -7.21
N THR A 90 -26.93 32.97 -8.32
CA THR A 90 -26.47 32.14 -9.46
C THR A 90 -25.17 32.68 -10.04
N LYS A 91 -25.04 34.00 -10.18
CA LYS A 91 -23.80 34.63 -10.64
C LYS A 91 -22.64 34.38 -9.68
N LYS A 92 -22.85 34.56 -8.36
CA LYS A 92 -21.83 34.27 -7.34
C LYS A 92 -21.40 32.80 -7.34
N VAL A 93 -22.32 31.87 -7.57
CA VAL A 93 -22.01 30.44 -7.72
C VAL A 93 -21.12 30.20 -8.95
N GLN A 94 -21.39 30.86 -10.08
CA GLN A 94 -20.53 30.77 -11.27
C GLN A 94 -19.13 31.32 -11.03
N ASP A 95 -19.01 32.49 -10.40
CA ASP A 95 -17.71 33.10 -10.08
C ASP A 95 -16.90 32.20 -9.13
N THR A 96 -17.55 31.64 -8.12
CA THR A 96 -16.94 30.69 -7.16
C THR A 96 -16.46 29.42 -7.87
N ASN A 97 -17.23 28.90 -8.83
CA ASN A 97 -16.85 27.72 -9.62
C ASN A 97 -15.62 27.98 -10.49
N GLN A 98 -15.42 29.20 -10.98
CA GLN A 98 -14.23 29.57 -11.76
C GLN A 98 -12.97 29.50 -10.89
N VAL A 99 -13.01 30.10 -9.69
CA VAL A 99 -11.89 30.05 -8.72
C VAL A 99 -11.62 28.62 -8.25
N MET A 100 -12.67 27.81 -8.08
CA MET A 100 -12.53 26.40 -7.72
C MET A 100 -11.78 25.59 -8.79
N LYS A 101 -11.95 25.89 -10.09
CA LYS A 101 -11.18 25.23 -11.17
C LYS A 101 -9.69 25.55 -11.10
N GLU A 102 -9.33 26.77 -10.71
CA GLU A 102 -7.91 27.15 -10.53
C GLU A 102 -7.29 26.36 -9.38
N ILE A 103 -8.00 26.26 -8.25
CA ILE A 103 -7.59 25.44 -7.10
C ILE A 103 -7.53 23.96 -7.45
N GLU A 104 -8.47 23.47 -8.26
CA GLU A 104 -8.49 22.09 -8.75
C GLU A 104 -7.25 21.80 -9.61
N THR A 105 -6.79 22.77 -10.40
CA THR A 105 -5.57 22.63 -11.21
C THR A 105 -4.33 22.42 -10.34
N VAL A 106 -4.20 23.19 -9.24
CA VAL A 106 -3.12 23.00 -8.26
C VAL A 106 -3.28 21.67 -7.52
N SER A 107 -4.50 21.32 -7.13
CA SER A 107 -4.80 20.04 -6.45
C SER A 107 -4.48 18.83 -7.34
N LYS A 108 -4.63 18.97 -8.66
CA LYS A 108 -4.40 17.90 -9.64
C LYS A 108 -2.94 17.44 -9.66
N GLN A 109 -1.98 18.31 -9.31
CA GLN A 109 -0.57 17.92 -9.20
C GLN A 109 -0.36 16.83 -8.14
N TYR A 110 -1.06 16.93 -7.01
CA TYR A 110 -1.02 15.99 -5.90
C TYR A 110 -1.99 14.81 -6.04
N PHE A 111 -2.87 14.84 -7.05
CA PHE A 111 -3.85 13.79 -7.27
C PHE A 111 -3.19 12.46 -7.64
N THR A 112 -2.12 12.48 -8.44
CA THR A 112 -1.36 11.27 -8.81
C THR A 112 -0.81 10.54 -7.58
N LEU A 113 -0.25 11.28 -6.63
CA LEU A 113 0.19 10.74 -5.34
C LEU A 113 -0.98 10.13 -4.57
N SER A 114 -2.14 10.81 -4.55
CA SER A 114 -3.34 10.32 -3.86
C SER A 114 -3.88 9.01 -4.46
N VAL A 115 -3.81 8.86 -5.79
CA VAL A 115 -4.13 7.61 -6.49
C VAL A 115 -3.14 6.51 -6.14
N ALA A 116 -1.84 6.82 -6.08
CA ALA A 116 -0.81 5.88 -5.65
C ALA A 116 -1.04 5.42 -4.20
N CYS A 117 -1.27 6.36 -3.26
CA CYS A 117 -1.61 6.09 -1.86
C CYS A 117 -2.79 5.12 -1.72
N SER A 118 -3.86 5.36 -2.49
CA SER A 118 -5.00 4.46 -2.49
C SER A 118 -4.63 3.07 -3.00
N SER A 119 -3.89 2.99 -4.11
CA SER A 119 -3.45 1.70 -4.68
C SER A 119 -2.56 0.91 -3.73
N ILE A 120 -1.65 1.59 -3.01
CA ILE A 120 -0.81 1.00 -1.97
C ILE A 120 -1.67 0.41 -0.86
N TYR A 121 -2.61 1.18 -0.30
CA TYR A 121 -3.45 0.70 0.80
C TYR A 121 -4.25 -0.54 0.41
N PHE A 122 -4.88 -0.56 -0.76
CA PHE A 122 -5.64 -1.73 -1.21
C PHE A 122 -4.75 -2.93 -1.54
N THR A 123 -3.51 -2.69 -1.99
CA THR A 123 -2.52 -3.75 -2.15
C THR A 123 -2.13 -4.33 -0.80
N MET A 124 -1.84 -3.48 0.18
CA MET A 124 -1.54 -3.85 1.56
C MET A 124 -2.70 -4.62 2.20
N GLU A 125 -3.95 -4.21 1.99
CA GLU A 125 -5.15 -4.92 2.45
C GLU A 125 -5.26 -6.32 1.82
N SER A 126 -4.90 -6.44 0.54
CA SER A 126 -4.95 -7.70 -0.22
C SER A 126 -3.80 -8.66 0.11
N LEU A 127 -2.74 -8.22 0.82
CA LEU A 127 -1.62 -9.09 1.21
C LEU A 127 -2.06 -10.23 2.14
N ASN A 128 -3.19 -10.10 2.83
CA ASN A 128 -3.75 -11.17 3.65
C ASN A 128 -4.09 -12.45 2.84
N GLN A 129 -4.23 -12.33 1.51
CA GLN A 129 -4.47 -13.45 0.59
C GLN A 129 -3.19 -14.26 0.34
N ILE A 130 -2.02 -13.63 0.48
CA ILE A 130 -0.72 -14.30 0.37
C ILE A 130 -0.44 -15.07 1.67
N HIS A 131 -0.56 -14.39 2.81
CA HIS A 131 -0.34 -15.02 4.10
C HIS A 131 -1.25 -14.40 5.17
N PHE A 132 -1.82 -15.25 6.04
CA PHE A 132 -2.82 -14.83 7.04
C PHE A 132 -2.30 -13.81 8.07
N LEU A 133 -0.98 -13.73 8.25
CA LEU A 133 -0.29 -12.79 9.15
C LEU A 133 -0.39 -11.34 8.65
N TYR A 134 -0.47 -11.14 7.33
CA TYR A 134 -0.35 -9.83 6.69
C TYR A 134 -1.66 -9.07 6.78
N GLN A 135 -1.96 -8.54 7.96
CA GLN A 135 -3.16 -7.78 8.23
C GLN A 135 -2.83 -6.38 8.72
N TYR A 136 -3.25 -5.39 7.95
CA TYR A 136 -2.91 -4.01 8.20
C TYR A 136 -4.18 -3.14 8.28
N SER A 137 -4.18 -2.17 9.19
CA SER A 137 -5.27 -1.20 9.30
C SER A 137 -5.06 0.01 8.40
N LEU A 138 -6.15 0.71 8.04
CA LEU A 138 -6.03 2.03 7.42
C LEU A 138 -5.22 2.99 8.29
N GLN A 139 -5.43 2.93 9.60
CA GLN A 139 -4.72 3.77 10.56
C GLN A 139 -3.19 3.57 10.48
N PHE A 140 -2.73 2.32 10.33
CA PHE A 140 -1.31 2.03 10.13
C PHE A 140 -0.77 2.66 8.84
N PHE A 141 -1.52 2.60 7.72
CA PHE A 141 -1.15 3.30 6.50
C PHE A 141 -1.10 4.82 6.67
N LEU A 142 -2.12 5.42 7.29
CA LEU A 142 -2.17 6.87 7.52
C LEU A 142 -1.05 7.36 8.43
N GLU A 143 -0.59 6.55 9.39
CA GLU A 143 0.57 6.87 10.22
C GLU A 143 1.87 6.92 9.42
N MET A 144 2.11 5.95 8.53
CA MET A 144 3.28 5.98 7.63
C MET A 144 3.21 7.17 6.67
N PHE A 145 2.02 7.43 6.14
CA PHE A 145 1.78 8.55 5.26
C PHE A 145 2.07 9.89 5.96
N ASN A 146 1.53 10.13 7.16
CA ASN A 146 1.79 11.35 7.93
C ASN A 146 3.26 11.47 8.35
N ALA A 147 3.91 10.37 8.75
CA ALA A 147 5.33 10.35 9.12
C ALA A 147 6.24 10.81 7.97
N THR A 148 5.84 10.54 6.71
CA THR A 148 6.58 10.99 5.51
C THR A 148 6.66 12.52 5.39
N PHE A 149 5.76 13.26 6.04
CA PHE A 149 5.79 14.72 6.04
C PHE A 149 6.46 15.31 7.28
N THR A 150 6.27 14.69 8.45
CA THR A 150 6.78 15.23 9.73
C THR A 150 8.22 14.85 10.04
N GLU A 151 8.66 13.66 9.64
CA GLU A 151 9.96 13.09 10.05
C GLU A 151 11.00 13.10 8.91
N ASN A 152 10.68 13.72 7.77
CA ASN A 152 11.49 13.61 6.57
C ASN A 152 12.63 14.64 6.51
N VAL A 153 13.86 14.13 6.64
CA VAL A 153 15.10 14.91 6.57
C VAL A 153 15.34 15.46 5.16
N HIS A 154 14.92 14.75 4.11
CA HIS A 154 15.15 15.12 2.71
C HIS A 154 14.31 16.34 2.26
N LEU A 155 13.29 16.72 3.03
CA LEU A 155 12.50 17.93 2.78
C LEU A 155 13.10 19.20 3.37
N THR A 156 14.13 19.07 4.21
CA THR A 156 14.81 20.23 4.78
C THR A 156 15.53 21.02 3.66
N ASN A 157 15.31 22.33 3.61
CA ASN A 157 15.87 23.27 2.62
C ASN A 157 15.33 23.18 1.18
N LYS A 158 14.25 22.43 0.92
CA LYS A 158 13.59 22.39 -0.40
C LYS A 158 12.36 23.29 -0.44
N THR A 159 12.36 24.28 -1.32
CA THR A 159 11.26 25.25 -1.50
C THR A 159 10.40 24.99 -2.74
N ASP A 160 10.90 24.27 -3.75
CA ASP A 160 10.11 23.94 -4.94
C ASP A 160 9.15 22.77 -4.67
N TYR A 161 7.87 23.00 -4.95
CA TYR A 161 6.80 22.05 -4.68
C TYR A 161 6.84 20.81 -5.58
N ASN A 162 7.34 20.94 -6.82
CA ASN A 162 7.46 19.79 -7.72
C ASN A 162 8.56 18.83 -7.25
N GLU A 163 9.73 19.37 -6.90
CA GLU A 163 10.83 18.59 -6.35
C GLU A 163 10.43 17.93 -5.01
N ARG A 164 9.78 18.68 -4.12
CA ARG A 164 9.24 18.14 -2.86
C ARG A 164 8.25 17.00 -3.08
N LEU A 165 7.33 17.14 -4.04
CA LEU A 165 6.36 16.09 -4.36
C LEU A 165 7.05 14.81 -4.83
N GLN A 166 8.11 14.91 -5.64
CA GLN A 166 8.89 13.74 -6.07
C GLN A 166 9.58 13.04 -4.88
N ILE A 167 10.21 13.82 -4.00
CA ILE A 167 10.86 13.32 -2.78
C ILE A 167 9.83 12.65 -1.86
N ILE A 168 8.71 13.31 -1.57
CA ILE A 168 7.62 12.74 -0.75
C ILE A 168 7.12 11.43 -1.35
N THR A 169 6.92 11.40 -2.67
CA THR A 169 6.43 10.20 -3.34
C THR A 169 7.44 9.06 -3.18
N PHE A 170 8.73 9.30 -3.40
CA PHE A 170 9.75 8.26 -3.25
C PHE A 170 9.89 7.79 -1.80
N ASP A 171 10.05 8.71 -0.85
CA ASP A 171 10.24 8.41 0.56
C ASP A 171 9.02 7.70 1.17
N LEU A 172 7.80 8.00 0.68
CA LEU A 172 6.60 7.26 1.07
C LEU A 172 6.72 5.78 0.70
N PHE A 173 7.13 5.46 -0.52
CA PHE A 173 7.29 4.06 -0.97
C PHE A 173 8.39 3.35 -0.19
N GLN A 174 9.52 4.03 0.06
CA GLN A 174 10.61 3.51 0.89
C GLN A 174 10.12 3.19 2.31
N MET A 175 9.45 4.15 2.95
CA MET A 175 8.90 4.00 4.30
C MET A 175 7.90 2.84 4.39
N ILE A 176 7.00 2.74 3.41
CA ILE A 176 6.01 1.65 3.35
C ILE A 176 6.71 0.30 3.20
N TYR A 177 7.65 0.18 2.26
CA TYR A 177 8.36 -1.07 2.04
C TYR A 177 9.10 -1.50 3.30
N THR A 178 9.93 -0.62 3.88
CA THR A 178 10.71 -0.92 5.09
C THR A 178 9.80 -1.32 6.25
N ARG A 179 8.74 -0.55 6.51
CA ARG A 179 7.84 -0.82 7.65
C ARG A 179 7.02 -2.08 7.47
N ILE A 180 6.57 -2.41 6.26
CA ILE A 180 5.78 -3.63 5.99
C ILE A 180 6.71 -4.86 5.97
N ALA A 181 7.89 -4.75 5.33
CA ALA A 181 8.84 -5.86 5.19
C ALA A 181 9.32 -6.41 6.54
N LEU A 182 9.46 -5.56 7.57
CA LEU A 182 9.77 -5.98 8.95
C LEU A 182 8.71 -6.91 9.55
N GLY A 183 7.46 -6.84 9.09
CA GLY A 183 6.36 -7.71 9.50
C GLY A 183 6.05 -8.83 8.51
N MET A 184 6.92 -9.06 7.50
CA MET A 184 6.76 -10.09 6.48
C MET A 184 7.88 -11.14 6.52
N LEU A 185 7.55 -12.35 6.08
CA LEU A 185 8.53 -13.41 5.80
C LEU A 185 9.43 -13.01 4.63
N HIS A 186 10.71 -13.42 4.64
CA HIS A 186 11.68 -13.02 3.62
C HIS A 186 11.23 -13.40 2.19
N GLU A 187 10.58 -14.56 2.05
CA GLU A 187 10.11 -15.10 0.76
C GLU A 187 9.12 -14.15 0.07
N ASP A 188 8.28 -13.46 0.84
CA ASP A 188 7.21 -12.62 0.30
C ASP A 188 7.61 -11.16 0.09
N ARG A 189 8.76 -10.71 0.64
CA ARG A 189 9.21 -9.30 0.55
C ARG A 189 9.38 -8.82 -0.88
N ILE A 190 9.90 -9.68 -1.76
CA ILE A 190 10.10 -9.35 -3.17
C ILE A 190 8.77 -9.16 -3.91
N VAL A 191 7.73 -9.90 -3.51
CA VAL A 191 6.38 -9.76 -4.08
C VAL A 191 5.84 -8.38 -3.75
N LEU A 192 5.97 -7.94 -2.49
CA LEU A 192 5.62 -6.57 -2.10
C LEU A 192 6.40 -5.54 -2.92
N ALA A 193 7.71 -5.72 -3.07
CA ALA A 193 8.55 -4.79 -3.83
C ALA A 193 8.13 -4.68 -5.30
N LEU A 194 7.79 -5.80 -5.95
CA LEU A 194 7.28 -5.83 -7.32
C LEU A 194 5.90 -5.15 -7.45
N LEU A 195 5.00 -5.37 -6.49
CA LEU A 195 3.69 -4.72 -6.46
C LEU A 195 3.83 -3.20 -6.25
N LEU A 196 4.75 -2.77 -5.38
CA LEU A 196 5.07 -1.36 -5.21
C LEU A 196 5.70 -0.76 -6.48
N ALA A 197 6.60 -1.48 -7.15
CA ALA A 197 7.17 -1.05 -8.43
C ALA A 197 6.08 -0.85 -9.48
N ARG A 198 5.12 -1.77 -9.60
CA ARG A 198 3.96 -1.62 -10.50
C ARG A 198 3.17 -0.34 -10.21
N ILE A 199 2.92 -0.03 -8.94
CA ILE A 199 2.17 1.17 -8.56
C ILE A 199 2.99 2.44 -8.81
N TYR A 200 4.28 2.42 -8.50
CA TYR A 200 5.19 3.55 -8.69
C TYR A 200 5.37 3.91 -10.17
N LEU A 201 5.48 2.91 -11.05
CA LEU A 201 5.57 3.17 -12.49
C LEU A 201 4.31 3.83 -13.06
N LYS A 202 3.14 3.59 -12.45
CA LYS A 202 1.90 4.32 -12.80
C LYS A 202 1.88 5.77 -12.32
N SER A 203 2.64 6.11 -11.27
CA SER A 203 2.71 7.48 -10.77
C SER A 203 3.71 8.35 -11.52
N ILE A 204 4.66 7.74 -12.23
CA ILE A 204 5.64 8.43 -13.07
C ILE A 204 5.02 8.76 -14.44
N GLN A 205 5.01 10.04 -14.80
CA GLN A 205 4.47 10.50 -16.09
C GLN A 205 5.44 10.29 -17.27
N THR A 206 6.73 10.12 -17.01
CA THR A 206 7.78 9.99 -18.04
C THR A 206 7.91 8.57 -18.58
N GLU A 207 7.37 7.58 -17.89
CA GLU A 207 7.42 6.17 -18.27
C GLU A 207 6.13 5.74 -18.97
N PRO A 208 6.20 4.84 -19.95
CA PRO A 208 5.01 4.27 -20.56
C PRO A 208 4.28 3.36 -19.57
N ASN A 209 3.01 3.08 -19.89
CA ASN A 209 2.20 2.15 -19.10
C ASN A 209 2.61 0.70 -19.40
N TYR A 210 3.08 -0.02 -18.39
CA TYR A 210 3.54 -1.41 -18.53
C TYR A 210 2.53 -2.46 -18.02
N GLU A 211 1.23 -2.14 -18.01
CA GLU A 211 0.22 -3.04 -17.45
C GLU A 211 0.09 -4.38 -18.19
N ASP A 212 0.25 -4.39 -19.51
CA ASP A 212 0.18 -5.63 -20.30
C ASP A 212 1.38 -6.56 -19.98
N GLU A 213 2.55 -5.97 -19.80
CA GLU A 213 3.77 -6.65 -19.35
C GLU A 213 3.61 -7.21 -17.94
N PHE A 214 3.05 -6.43 -17.01
CA PHE A 214 2.76 -6.90 -15.65
C PHE A 214 1.69 -7.99 -15.61
N ASP A 215 0.67 -7.90 -16.45
CA ASP A 215 -0.35 -8.93 -16.55
C ASP A 215 0.25 -10.26 -17.05
N ILE A 216 1.20 -10.23 -17.98
CA ILE A 216 1.94 -11.43 -18.41
C ILE A 216 2.85 -11.94 -17.29
N LEU A 217 3.56 -11.05 -16.59
CA LEU A 217 4.42 -11.42 -15.46
C LEU A 217 3.62 -12.15 -14.37
N ILE A 218 2.45 -11.62 -13.99
CA ILE A 218 1.63 -12.11 -12.87
C ILE A 218 0.79 -13.33 -13.28
N ARG A 219 0.14 -13.31 -14.44
CA ARG A 219 -0.68 -14.45 -14.89
C ARG A 219 0.19 -15.66 -15.24
N GLY A 220 1.42 -15.43 -15.69
CA GLY A 220 2.38 -16.48 -16.00
C GLY A 220 1.77 -17.63 -16.82
N ASN A 221 2.10 -18.87 -16.43
CA ASN A 221 1.63 -20.09 -17.09
C ASN A 221 0.22 -20.54 -16.66
N SER A 222 -0.52 -19.76 -15.86
CA SER A 222 -1.77 -20.21 -15.22
C SER A 222 -3.02 -20.19 -16.12
N ASP A 223 -2.96 -19.59 -17.32
CA ASP A 223 -3.99 -19.78 -18.35
C ASP A 223 -3.79 -21.15 -19.03
N THR A 224 -4.20 -22.21 -18.33
CA THR A 224 -4.52 -23.55 -18.89
C THR A 224 -6.00 -23.65 -19.27
N THR A 225 -6.66 -22.53 -19.58
CA THR A 225 -8.09 -22.46 -19.92
C THR A 225 -8.38 -21.75 -21.25
N LEU A 226 -7.41 -21.66 -22.14
CA LEU A 226 -7.63 -21.28 -23.55
C LEU A 226 -7.45 -22.50 -24.44
N ASP A 227 -8.59 -23.15 -24.74
CA ASP A 227 -8.84 -24.08 -25.84
C ASP A 227 -7.76 -25.13 -26.12
N GLU A 228 -7.84 -26.26 -25.41
CA GLU A 228 -7.14 -27.51 -25.75
C GLU A 228 -7.33 -27.91 -27.22
N LYS A 229 -8.41 -27.45 -27.87
CA LYS A 229 -8.73 -27.70 -29.28
C LYS A 229 -7.93 -26.84 -30.27
N GLN A 230 -7.54 -25.61 -29.94
CA GLN A 230 -6.67 -24.79 -30.82
C GLN A 230 -5.19 -25.15 -30.63
N VAL A 231 -4.78 -25.47 -29.40
CA VAL A 231 -3.41 -25.88 -29.09
C VAL A 231 -3.08 -27.28 -29.66
N GLN A 232 -4.07 -28.15 -29.90
CA GLN A 232 -3.84 -29.45 -30.56
C GLN A 232 -3.62 -29.33 -32.08
N GLN A 233 -4.27 -28.38 -32.77
CA GLN A 233 -4.05 -28.17 -34.21
C GLN A 233 -2.72 -27.45 -34.49
N GLN A 234 -2.29 -26.53 -33.63
CA GLN A 234 -0.96 -25.92 -33.74
C GLN A 234 0.18 -26.87 -33.32
N ARG A 235 -0.07 -27.81 -32.38
CA ARG A 235 0.89 -28.85 -31.99
C ARG A 235 1.35 -29.74 -33.15
N GLN A 236 0.51 -29.99 -34.15
CA GLN A 236 0.85 -30.88 -35.29
C GLN A 236 1.56 -30.18 -36.45
N GLN A 237 1.48 -28.86 -36.60
CA GLN A 237 2.17 -28.14 -37.68
C GLN A 237 3.48 -27.45 -37.27
N GLN A 238 3.71 -27.18 -35.97
CA GLN A 238 4.91 -26.50 -35.48
C GLN A 238 5.95 -27.42 -34.81
N GLN A 239 5.70 -28.73 -34.70
CA GLN A 239 6.66 -29.70 -34.14
C GLN A 239 7.85 -30.05 -35.07
N SER A 240 7.91 -29.54 -36.29
CA SER A 240 8.94 -29.95 -37.27
C SER A 240 10.25 -29.15 -37.24
N LYS A 241 10.37 -28.12 -36.39
CA LYS A 241 11.67 -27.49 -36.02
C LYS A 241 11.59 -27.00 -34.58
N ALA A 242 11.53 -27.93 -33.64
CA ALA A 242 11.77 -27.59 -32.25
C ALA A 242 13.13 -26.88 -32.18
N SER A 243 13.14 -25.65 -31.70
CA SER A 243 14.33 -24.96 -31.20
C SER A 243 15.15 -25.95 -30.37
N GLU A 244 16.26 -26.45 -30.92
CA GLU A 244 17.15 -27.39 -30.23
C GLU A 244 17.56 -26.76 -28.90
N GLY A 245 17.04 -27.29 -27.78
CA GLY A 245 17.39 -26.85 -26.42
C GLY A 245 16.26 -26.28 -25.53
N LEU A 246 15.05 -26.01 -26.04
CA LEU A 246 13.95 -25.49 -25.21
C LEU A 246 12.96 -26.57 -24.77
N THR A 247 12.52 -26.51 -23.51
CA THR A 247 11.46 -27.37 -22.95
C THR A 247 10.07 -26.96 -23.45
N ALA A 248 9.13 -27.91 -23.46
CA ALA A 248 7.74 -27.63 -23.85
C ALA A 248 7.10 -26.47 -23.06
N LYS A 249 7.42 -26.36 -21.77
CA LYS A 249 6.94 -25.25 -20.92
C LYS A 249 7.52 -23.90 -21.36
N GLN A 250 8.83 -23.83 -21.62
CA GLN A 250 9.47 -22.60 -22.12
C GLN A 250 8.90 -22.19 -23.49
N THR A 251 8.61 -23.15 -24.38
CA THR A 251 7.98 -22.84 -25.68
C THR A 251 6.57 -22.28 -25.53
N GLU A 252 5.77 -22.77 -24.59
CA GLU A 252 4.44 -22.24 -24.31
C GLU A 252 4.52 -20.81 -23.73
N SER A 253 5.41 -20.60 -22.75
CA SER A 253 5.65 -19.27 -22.17
C SER A 253 6.16 -18.27 -23.21
N MET A 254 7.01 -18.72 -24.16
CA MET A 254 7.48 -17.90 -25.27
C MET A 254 6.34 -17.49 -26.20
N LEU A 255 5.40 -18.39 -26.52
CA LEU A 255 4.22 -18.05 -27.31
C LEU A 255 3.33 -17.02 -26.60
N LYS A 256 3.17 -17.14 -25.27
CA LYS A 256 2.45 -16.13 -24.46
C LYS A 256 3.16 -14.77 -24.53
N LEU A 257 4.48 -14.74 -24.38
CA LEU A 257 5.27 -13.51 -24.48
C LEU A 257 5.18 -12.86 -25.88
N SER A 258 5.10 -13.67 -26.94
CA SER A 258 4.98 -13.17 -28.33
C SER A 258 3.69 -12.39 -28.63
N LYS A 259 2.69 -12.44 -27.73
CA LYS A 259 1.49 -11.59 -27.81
C LYS A 259 1.83 -10.10 -27.67
N LEU A 260 2.91 -9.77 -26.95
CA LEU A 260 3.37 -8.39 -26.83
C LEU A 260 3.97 -7.88 -28.16
N PRO A 261 3.69 -6.63 -28.56
CA PRO A 261 4.24 -6.06 -29.79
C PRO A 261 5.77 -6.16 -29.90
N ALA A 262 6.48 -5.93 -28.79
CA ALA A 262 7.93 -5.97 -28.74
C ALA A 262 8.52 -7.38 -28.97
N PHE A 263 7.75 -8.44 -28.70
CA PHE A 263 8.19 -9.84 -28.72
C PHE A 263 7.59 -10.66 -29.86
N LYS A 264 6.89 -10.05 -30.83
CA LYS A 264 6.29 -10.77 -31.97
C LYS A 264 7.28 -11.62 -32.77
N SER A 265 8.52 -11.15 -32.91
CA SER A 265 9.59 -11.84 -33.64
C SER A 265 10.50 -12.69 -32.73
N LEU A 266 10.11 -12.93 -31.47
CA LEU A 266 10.96 -13.61 -30.49
C LEU A 266 11.38 -15.00 -30.95
N GLN A 267 10.48 -15.81 -31.51
CA GLN A 267 10.80 -17.15 -31.99
C GLN A 267 11.88 -17.14 -33.09
N SER A 268 11.77 -16.22 -34.06
CA SER A 268 12.80 -16.07 -35.09
C SER A 268 14.12 -15.59 -34.51
N GLN A 269 14.09 -14.65 -33.55
CA GLN A 269 15.29 -14.07 -32.92
C GLN A 269 16.06 -15.11 -32.09
N VAL A 270 15.34 -15.98 -31.39
CA VAL A 270 15.90 -17.12 -30.64
C VAL A 270 16.64 -18.08 -31.55
N LEU A 271 16.07 -18.39 -32.73
CA LEU A 271 16.71 -19.29 -33.70
C LEU A 271 17.90 -18.66 -34.42
N SER A 272 17.88 -17.34 -34.64
CA SER A 272 18.96 -16.64 -35.33
C SER A 272 20.14 -16.25 -34.44
N ASN A 273 19.95 -16.18 -33.11
CA ASN A 273 20.97 -15.69 -32.19
C ASN A 273 21.88 -16.84 -31.69
N PRO A 274 23.18 -16.87 -32.08
CA PRO A 274 24.09 -17.94 -31.68
C PRO A 274 24.50 -17.90 -30.20
N ASP A 275 24.29 -16.77 -29.51
CA ASP A 275 24.63 -16.62 -28.09
C ASP A 275 23.50 -17.05 -27.16
N PHE A 276 22.29 -17.27 -27.69
CA PHE A 276 21.14 -17.66 -26.89
C PHE A 276 21.29 -19.02 -26.19
N PRO A 277 21.77 -20.10 -26.86
CA PRO A 277 22.04 -21.37 -26.17
C PRO A 277 23.08 -21.22 -25.05
N LYS A 278 24.15 -20.44 -25.28
CA LYS A 278 25.17 -20.17 -24.26
C LYS A 278 24.57 -19.47 -23.04
N TRP A 279 23.69 -18.49 -23.26
CA TRP A 279 23.01 -17.78 -22.19
C TRP A 279 22.06 -18.68 -21.38
N ILE A 280 21.39 -19.64 -22.03
CA ILE A 280 20.57 -20.63 -21.31
C ILE A 280 21.42 -21.45 -20.34
N ASP A 281 22.63 -21.84 -20.75
CA ASP A 281 23.54 -22.66 -19.94
C ASP A 281 24.35 -21.87 -18.90
N GLU A 282 24.33 -20.52 -18.95
CA GLU A 282 25.05 -19.68 -17.99
C GLU A 282 24.53 -19.87 -16.56
N ILE A 283 25.42 -19.77 -15.57
CA ILE A 283 25.04 -19.90 -14.16
C ILE A 283 24.21 -18.69 -13.71
N ASN A 284 24.62 -17.47 -14.10
CA ASN A 284 24.00 -16.20 -13.70
C ASN A 284 23.46 -15.42 -14.93
N PRO A 285 22.49 -15.98 -15.68
CA PRO A 285 21.93 -15.38 -16.90
C PRO A 285 21.31 -14.00 -16.67
N GLU A 286 20.89 -13.69 -15.43
CA GLU A 286 20.26 -12.42 -15.07
C GLU A 286 21.17 -11.20 -15.24
N LEU A 287 22.49 -11.39 -15.22
CA LEU A 287 23.47 -10.29 -15.34
C LEU A 287 23.65 -9.84 -16.79
N LYS A 288 23.48 -10.74 -17.76
CA LYS A 288 23.74 -10.48 -19.18
C LYS A 288 22.66 -11.10 -20.07
N VAL A 289 21.45 -10.55 -19.97
CA VAL A 289 20.32 -11.01 -20.80
C VAL A 289 20.47 -10.53 -22.24
N PRO A 290 20.40 -11.42 -23.25
CA PRO A 290 20.46 -11.05 -24.65
C PRO A 290 19.22 -10.25 -25.05
N GLN A 291 19.44 -9.22 -25.87
CA GLN A 291 18.35 -8.41 -26.39
C GLN A 291 17.67 -9.13 -27.56
N LEU A 292 16.56 -9.80 -27.27
CA LEU A 292 15.76 -10.57 -28.25
C LEU A 292 14.41 -9.92 -28.61
N TRP A 293 14.15 -8.72 -28.09
CA TRP A 293 12.95 -7.93 -28.40
C TRP A 293 13.25 -6.85 -29.44
N LEU A 294 12.20 -6.44 -30.16
CA LEU A 294 12.24 -5.32 -31.09
C LEU A 294 12.10 -4.00 -30.33
N GLU A 295 13.02 -3.06 -30.56
CA GLU A 295 12.87 -1.68 -30.09
C GLU A 295 11.94 -0.92 -31.05
N LEU A 296 10.63 -1.07 -30.86
CA LEU A 296 9.61 -0.33 -31.63
C LEU A 296 9.62 1.17 -31.29
N THR A 297 9.93 1.49 -30.03
CA THR A 297 10.11 2.83 -29.48
C THR A 297 11.38 2.84 -28.62
N PRO A 298 12.03 4.01 -28.42
CA PRO A 298 13.19 4.09 -27.54
C PRO A 298 12.77 3.76 -26.10
N LEU A 299 13.15 2.57 -25.64
CA LEU A 299 12.87 2.10 -24.29
C LEU A 299 13.76 2.82 -23.27
N THR A 300 13.16 3.22 -22.16
CA THR A 300 13.88 3.71 -20.97
C THR A 300 14.69 2.57 -20.35
N ASN A 301 15.61 2.90 -19.43
CA ASN A 301 16.36 1.86 -18.72
C ASN A 301 15.42 0.90 -17.98
N ILE A 302 14.35 1.43 -17.38
CA ILE A 302 13.32 0.63 -16.70
C ILE A 302 12.63 -0.32 -17.68
N GLY A 303 12.17 0.18 -18.84
CA GLY A 303 11.54 -0.65 -19.86
C GLY A 303 12.46 -1.76 -20.37
N LYS A 304 13.74 -1.45 -20.60
CA LYS A 304 14.75 -2.46 -20.98
C LYS A 304 14.92 -3.53 -19.90
N GLN A 305 14.99 -3.14 -18.63
CA GLN A 305 15.08 -4.10 -17.53
C GLN A 305 13.80 -4.93 -17.36
N PHE A 306 12.63 -4.34 -17.61
CA PHE A 306 11.38 -5.09 -17.55
C PHE A 306 11.33 -6.16 -18.66
N HIS A 307 11.74 -5.82 -19.88
CA HIS A 307 11.87 -6.81 -20.95
C HIS A 307 12.84 -7.94 -20.59
N ARG A 308 13.96 -7.62 -19.91
CA ARG A 308 14.89 -8.64 -19.39
C ARG A 308 14.26 -9.52 -18.31
N LEU A 309 13.43 -8.96 -17.44
CA LEU A 309 12.65 -9.70 -16.45
C LEU A 309 11.70 -10.71 -17.11
N LEU A 310 10.98 -10.30 -18.16
CA LEU A 310 10.11 -11.20 -18.92
C LEU A 310 10.90 -12.31 -19.64
N MET A 311 12.07 -11.99 -20.19
CA MET A 311 12.96 -12.97 -20.80
C MET A 311 13.44 -14.02 -19.79
N VAL A 312 13.88 -13.60 -18.60
CA VAL A 312 14.30 -14.52 -17.53
C VAL A 312 13.10 -15.34 -17.05
N GLN A 313 11.91 -14.74 -16.90
CA GLN A 313 10.70 -15.46 -16.52
C GLN A 313 10.38 -16.61 -17.50
N VAL A 314 10.51 -16.38 -18.81
CA VAL A 314 10.20 -17.37 -19.85
C VAL A 314 11.27 -18.45 -19.93
N PHE A 315 12.55 -18.08 -19.95
CA PHE A 315 13.63 -19.01 -20.28
C PHE A 315 14.40 -19.55 -19.06
N ARG A 316 14.52 -18.78 -17.98
CA ARG A 316 15.28 -19.12 -16.77
C ARG A 316 14.49 -18.79 -15.50
N PRO A 317 13.34 -19.45 -15.27
CA PRO A 317 12.46 -19.16 -14.14
C PRO A 317 13.14 -19.37 -12.78
N ASP A 318 14.19 -20.19 -12.71
CA ASP A 318 15.04 -20.40 -11.53
C ASP A 318 15.76 -19.12 -11.06
N ARG A 319 16.03 -18.19 -11.98
CA ARG A 319 16.69 -16.90 -11.70
C ARG A 319 15.73 -15.73 -11.62
N LEU A 320 14.42 -15.98 -11.63
CA LEU A 320 13.40 -14.93 -11.60
C LEU A 320 13.54 -14.02 -10.38
N LEU A 321 13.82 -14.59 -9.20
CA LEU A 321 13.99 -13.81 -7.96
C LEU A 321 15.20 -12.88 -8.03
N SER A 322 16.34 -13.33 -8.58
CA SER A 322 17.51 -12.48 -8.80
C SER A 322 17.19 -11.33 -9.75
N MET A 323 16.54 -11.63 -10.88
CA MET A 323 16.18 -10.62 -11.87
C MET A 323 15.12 -9.64 -11.34
N ALA A 324 14.17 -10.11 -10.53
CA ALA A 324 13.19 -9.25 -9.86
C ALA A 324 13.88 -8.23 -8.93
N ARG A 325 14.92 -8.65 -8.19
CA ARG A 325 15.72 -7.73 -7.36
C ARG A 325 16.42 -6.68 -8.21
N ILE A 326 17.04 -7.07 -9.33
CA ILE A 326 17.69 -6.13 -10.27
C ILE A 326 16.67 -5.14 -10.84
N PHE A 327 15.47 -5.61 -11.21
CA PHE A 327 14.41 -4.76 -11.71
C PHE A 327 13.95 -3.74 -10.66
N VAL A 328 13.66 -4.19 -9.43
CA VAL A 328 13.28 -3.30 -8.32
C VAL A 328 14.39 -2.27 -8.03
N SER A 329 15.66 -2.69 -8.02
CA SER A 329 16.80 -1.78 -7.84
C SER A 329 16.95 -0.79 -9.00
N THR A 330 16.51 -1.13 -10.21
CA THR A 330 16.47 -0.17 -11.32
C THR A 330 15.36 0.87 -11.14
N VAL A 331 14.22 0.47 -10.57
CA VAL A 331 13.06 1.34 -10.36
C VAL A 331 13.26 2.29 -9.17
N PHE A 332 13.70 1.77 -8.03
CA PHE A 332 13.81 2.54 -6.78
C PHE A 332 15.26 2.83 -6.34
N GLY A 333 16.26 2.25 -7.00
CA GLY A 333 17.66 2.32 -6.57
C GLY A 333 18.10 1.11 -5.73
N GLU A 334 19.42 0.91 -5.64
CA GLU A 334 20.02 -0.26 -4.99
C GLU A 334 19.71 -0.34 -3.48
N GLN A 335 19.50 0.81 -2.83
CA GLN A 335 19.30 0.88 -1.38
C GLN A 335 17.91 0.42 -0.95
N PHE A 336 16.90 0.52 -1.82
CA PHE A 336 15.49 0.28 -1.51
C PHE A 336 15.26 -1.06 -0.78
N LEU A 337 15.76 -2.15 -1.36
CA LEU A 337 15.64 -3.49 -0.78
C LEU A 337 16.55 -3.68 0.44
N SER A 338 17.75 -3.09 0.39
CA SER A 338 18.79 -3.32 1.40
C SER A 338 18.46 -2.72 2.76
N GLU A 339 17.68 -1.63 2.82
CA GLU A 339 17.29 -0.99 4.07
C GLU A 339 16.45 -1.91 4.96
N ALA A 340 15.55 -2.72 4.37
CA ALA A 340 14.75 -3.69 5.11
C ALA A 340 15.54 -4.94 5.52
N ASP A 341 16.69 -5.18 4.89
CA ASP A 341 17.60 -6.30 5.21
C ASP A 341 18.66 -5.91 6.26
N GLN A 342 18.74 -4.63 6.65
CA GLN A 342 19.59 -4.20 7.76
C GLN A 342 19.12 -4.82 9.08
N VAL A 343 20.07 -4.97 10.01
CA VAL A 343 19.76 -5.49 11.35
C VAL A 343 18.76 -4.57 12.04
N LEU A 344 17.59 -5.11 12.39
CA LEU A 344 16.51 -4.40 13.05
C LEU A 344 16.96 -3.80 14.39
N ASP A 345 16.99 -2.47 14.45
CA ASP A 345 17.11 -1.70 15.69
C ASP A 345 15.71 -1.35 16.23
N LEU A 346 15.30 -2.04 17.29
CA LEU A 346 13.96 -1.88 17.88
C LEU A 346 13.82 -0.61 18.71
N GLY A 347 14.90 -0.02 19.23
CA GLY A 347 14.83 1.08 20.18
C GLY A 347 14.12 2.32 19.63
N PRO A 348 14.62 2.91 18.54
CA PRO A 348 14.00 4.08 17.92
C PRO A 348 12.56 3.82 17.50
N ILE A 349 12.27 2.61 17.01
CA ILE A 349 10.94 2.21 16.55
C ILE A 349 9.94 2.17 17.71
N VAL A 350 10.32 1.52 18.81
CA VAL A 350 9.49 1.40 20.02
C VAL A 350 9.24 2.77 20.65
N GLU A 351 10.26 3.63 20.67
CA GLU A 351 10.16 4.96 21.29
C GLU A 351 9.33 5.94 20.45
N LYS A 352 9.60 6.01 19.13
CA LYS A 352 9.07 7.06 18.26
C LYS A 352 7.89 6.63 17.41
N GLU A 353 7.90 5.41 16.88
CA GLU A 353 6.90 4.98 15.88
C GLU A 353 5.66 4.33 16.50
N ILE A 354 5.81 3.63 17.64
CA ILE A 354 4.73 2.80 18.20
C ILE A 354 4.06 3.49 19.39
N GLN A 355 2.75 3.71 19.27
CA GLN A 355 1.91 4.28 20.32
C GLN A 355 1.67 3.28 21.47
N SER A 356 1.45 3.78 22.68
CA SER A 356 1.24 2.95 23.88
C SER A 356 -0.02 2.08 23.84
N THR A 357 -1.02 2.44 23.02
CA THR A 357 -2.24 1.66 22.82
C THR A 357 -2.07 0.48 21.86
N LYS A 358 -0.95 0.43 21.12
CA LYS A 358 -0.69 -0.61 20.12
C LYS A 358 0.27 -1.66 20.67
N PRO A 359 -0.12 -2.94 20.69
CA PRO A 359 0.81 -3.99 21.09
C PRO A 359 1.87 -4.22 20.01
N ILE A 360 3.05 -4.63 20.47
CA ILE A 360 4.20 -4.99 19.65
C ILE A 360 4.20 -6.51 19.54
N LEU A 361 3.96 -7.02 18.34
CA LEU A 361 3.82 -8.44 18.06
C LEU A 361 5.15 -8.97 17.54
N MET A 362 5.84 -9.73 18.39
CA MET A 362 7.11 -10.38 18.05
C MET A 362 6.77 -11.79 17.55
N CYS A 363 6.57 -11.91 16.24
CA CYS A 363 6.17 -13.13 15.57
C CYS A 363 7.40 -13.89 15.07
N SER A 364 7.54 -15.16 15.41
CA SER A 364 8.68 -15.98 14.99
C SER A 364 8.24 -17.25 14.27
N VAL A 365 9.13 -17.77 13.41
CA VAL A 365 8.96 -19.13 12.87
C VAL A 365 9.10 -20.16 14.00
N PRO A 366 8.47 -21.35 13.88
CA PRO A 366 8.54 -22.38 14.92
C PRO A 366 9.98 -22.72 15.31
N GLY A 367 10.23 -22.82 16.63
CA GLY A 367 11.57 -23.09 17.16
C GLY A 367 12.49 -21.87 17.28
N TYR A 368 12.01 -20.67 16.94
CA TYR A 368 12.70 -19.41 17.22
C TYR A 368 11.89 -18.59 18.25
N ASP A 369 12.54 -17.98 19.25
CA ASP A 369 11.89 -17.08 20.22
C ASP A 369 12.56 -15.71 20.21
N ALA A 370 11.76 -14.67 20.05
CA ALA A 370 12.22 -13.29 20.03
C ALA A 370 12.17 -12.60 21.41
N SER A 371 11.75 -13.32 22.46
CA SER A 371 11.55 -12.75 23.79
C SER A 371 12.83 -12.16 24.41
N GLY A 372 13.98 -12.81 24.23
CA GLY A 372 15.27 -12.29 24.70
C GLY A 372 15.65 -10.93 24.12
N ARG A 373 15.31 -10.67 22.84
CA ARG A 373 15.58 -9.37 22.20
C ARG A 373 14.83 -8.23 22.88
N VAL A 374 13.66 -8.50 23.43
CA VAL A 374 12.85 -7.50 24.16
C VAL A 374 13.47 -7.23 25.53
N GLU A 375 13.99 -8.26 26.21
CA GLU A 375 14.68 -8.12 27.49
C GLU A 375 16.00 -7.34 27.35
N ASP A 376 16.77 -7.64 26.29
CA ASP A 376 17.98 -6.90 25.93
C ASP A 376 17.65 -5.43 25.65
N LEU A 377 16.60 -5.17 24.87
CA LEU A 377 16.14 -3.83 24.56
C LEU A 377 15.74 -3.05 25.81
N ALA A 378 14.98 -3.67 26.71
CA ALA A 378 14.56 -3.05 27.97
C ALA A 378 15.79 -2.67 28.82
N THR A 379 16.80 -3.53 28.85
CA THR A 379 18.07 -3.27 29.54
C THR A 379 18.83 -2.11 28.89
N GLN A 380 18.97 -2.11 27.56
CA GLN A 380 19.63 -1.04 26.80
C GLN A 380 18.98 0.33 27.00
N MET A 381 17.64 0.36 27.07
CA MET A 381 16.86 1.59 27.25
C MET A 381 16.62 1.94 28.73
N ASN A 382 17.19 1.19 29.68
CA ASN A 382 16.96 1.33 31.13
C ASN A 382 15.48 1.35 31.52
N GLN A 383 14.65 0.53 30.87
CA GLN A 383 13.21 0.41 31.12
C GLN A 383 12.89 -0.78 32.02
N GLN A 384 11.95 -0.59 32.94
CA GLN A 384 11.43 -1.69 33.76
C GLN A 384 10.46 -2.53 32.95
N ILE A 385 10.75 -3.83 32.84
CA ILE A 385 9.92 -4.81 32.13
C ILE A 385 9.41 -5.91 33.05
N ILE A 386 8.13 -6.26 32.90
CA ILE A 386 7.50 -7.40 33.56
C ILE A 386 7.30 -8.50 32.51
N SER A 387 8.02 -9.62 32.66
CA SER A 387 7.93 -10.77 31.76
C SER A 387 7.03 -11.86 32.36
N ILE A 388 6.03 -12.30 31.59
CA ILE A 388 5.05 -13.32 32.00
C ILE A 388 4.90 -14.36 30.89
N ALA A 389 5.00 -15.64 31.23
CA ALA A 389 4.73 -16.73 30.30
C ALA A 389 3.24 -17.09 30.32
N MET A 390 2.61 -17.17 29.14
CA MET A 390 1.22 -17.60 28.99
C MET A 390 1.13 -19.14 28.95
N GLY A 391 -0.06 -19.68 29.23
CA GLY A 391 -0.34 -21.12 29.14
C GLY A 391 -0.83 -21.76 30.45
N SER A 392 -0.89 -21.00 31.54
CA SER A 392 -1.46 -21.44 32.82
C SER A 392 -2.57 -20.48 33.29
N ALA A 393 -3.47 -20.97 34.16
CA ALA A 393 -4.52 -20.14 34.76
C ALA A 393 -3.95 -18.95 35.56
N GLU A 394 -2.84 -19.18 36.27
CA GLU A 394 -2.14 -18.15 37.01
C GLU A 394 -1.54 -17.08 36.08
N GLY A 395 -0.95 -17.50 34.95
CA GLY A 395 -0.37 -16.59 33.96
C GLY A 395 -1.40 -15.62 33.38
N PHE A 396 -2.65 -16.05 33.16
CA PHE A 396 -3.72 -15.16 32.69
C PHE A 396 -4.03 -14.05 33.71
N SER A 397 -4.18 -14.40 34.99
CA SER A 397 -4.46 -13.42 36.06
C SER A 397 -3.29 -12.46 36.27
N GLN A 398 -2.06 -12.99 36.30
CA GLN A 398 -0.85 -12.17 36.42
C GLN A 398 -0.72 -11.19 35.23
N ALA A 399 -0.96 -11.65 33.99
CA ALA A 399 -0.90 -10.81 32.80
C ALA A 399 -1.90 -9.65 32.88
N GLU A 400 -3.15 -9.92 33.25
CA GLU A 400 -4.18 -8.88 33.38
C GLU A 400 -3.80 -7.82 34.41
N ASN A 401 -3.31 -8.24 35.59
CA ASN A 401 -2.87 -7.34 36.64
C ASN A 401 -1.63 -6.52 36.22
N ALA A 402 -0.66 -7.17 35.59
CA ALA A 402 0.56 -6.52 35.11
C ALA A 402 0.28 -5.48 34.02
N ILE A 403 -0.61 -5.78 33.08
CA ILE A 403 -1.02 -4.82 32.03
C ILE A 403 -1.74 -3.64 32.67
N ALA A 404 -2.74 -3.88 33.54
CA ALA A 404 -3.49 -2.80 34.16
C ALA A 404 -2.64 -1.89 35.08
N ALA A 405 -1.64 -2.45 35.76
CA ALA A 405 -0.69 -1.69 36.56
C ALA A 405 0.32 -0.94 35.69
N SER A 406 0.88 -1.59 34.68
CA SER A 406 1.91 -1.01 33.80
C SER A 406 1.35 0.04 32.85
N ALA A 407 0.11 -0.12 32.39
CA ALA A 407 -0.59 0.88 31.60
C ALA A 407 -0.80 2.19 32.37
N ARG A 408 -1.01 2.12 33.69
CA ARG A 408 -1.11 3.31 34.56
C ARG A 408 0.26 3.92 34.88
N ASN A 409 1.26 3.08 35.13
CA ASN A 409 2.57 3.52 35.63
C ASN A 409 3.64 3.72 34.53
N GLY A 410 3.34 3.42 33.27
CA GLY A 410 4.26 3.58 32.15
C GLY A 410 5.39 2.55 32.08
N ARG A 411 5.15 1.31 32.49
CA ARG A 411 6.15 0.21 32.46
C ARG A 411 5.98 -0.68 31.23
N TRP A 412 6.98 -1.50 30.92
CA TRP A 412 6.88 -2.45 29.82
C TRP A 412 6.37 -3.81 30.32
N VAL A 413 5.59 -4.49 29.48
CA VAL A 413 5.11 -5.85 29.76
C VAL A 413 5.43 -6.73 28.56
N LEU A 414 6.05 -7.89 28.82
CA LEU A 414 6.33 -8.92 27.82
C LEU A 414 5.51 -10.17 28.16
N LEU A 415 4.59 -10.53 27.27
CA LEU A 415 3.87 -11.79 27.35
C LEU A 415 4.50 -12.80 26.39
N LYS A 416 4.99 -13.92 26.93
CA LYS A 416 5.62 -15.00 26.15
C LYS A 416 4.59 -16.07 25.78
N ASN A 417 4.80 -16.73 24.64
CA ASN A 417 4.00 -17.86 24.17
C ASN A 417 2.50 -17.57 24.00
N VAL A 418 2.13 -16.36 23.57
CA VAL A 418 0.71 -15.96 23.55
C VAL A 418 -0.14 -16.74 22.53
N HIS A 419 0.49 -17.36 21.54
CA HIS A 419 -0.16 -18.25 20.55
C HIS A 419 -0.84 -19.47 21.21
N LEU A 420 -0.43 -19.84 22.43
CA LEU A 420 -1.05 -20.93 23.19
C LEU A 420 -2.42 -20.57 23.79
N ALA A 421 -2.80 -19.28 23.79
CA ALA A 421 -4.07 -18.82 24.36
C ALA A 421 -4.90 -17.90 23.43
N PRO A 422 -5.39 -18.37 22.27
CA PRO A 422 -6.12 -17.54 21.31
C PRO A 422 -7.39 -16.88 21.86
N GLN A 423 -8.15 -17.59 22.72
CA GLN A 423 -9.39 -17.05 23.30
C GLN A 423 -9.13 -15.87 24.24
N TRP A 424 -8.02 -15.94 24.98
CA TRP A 424 -7.61 -14.85 25.87
C TRP A 424 -7.16 -13.63 25.05
N LEU A 425 -6.50 -13.82 23.91
CA LEU A 425 -6.10 -12.74 23.01
C LEU A 425 -7.29 -11.93 22.45
N ILE A 426 -8.43 -12.58 22.18
CA ILE A 426 -9.67 -11.88 21.78
C ILE A 426 -10.16 -10.95 22.91
N THR A 427 -9.99 -11.37 24.16
CA THR A 427 -10.40 -10.57 25.33
C THR A 427 -9.41 -9.43 25.57
N LEU A 428 -8.11 -9.69 25.41
CA LEU A 428 -7.05 -8.69 25.50
C LEU A 428 -7.26 -7.56 24.48
N GLU A 429 -7.55 -7.91 23.22
CA GLU A 429 -7.77 -6.92 22.15
C GLU A 429 -8.88 -5.92 22.51
N LYS A 430 -10.04 -6.39 22.96
CA LYS A 430 -11.13 -5.52 23.42
C LYS A 430 -10.73 -4.63 24.60
N ARG A 431 -9.92 -5.14 25.52
CA ARG A 431 -9.46 -4.38 26.69
C ARG A 431 -8.45 -3.30 26.31
N LEU A 432 -7.52 -3.58 25.40
CA LEU A 432 -6.54 -2.60 24.94
C LEU A 432 -7.20 -1.38 24.29
N HIS A 433 -8.31 -1.58 23.56
CA HIS A 433 -9.08 -0.48 23.00
C HIS A 433 -9.76 0.42 24.04
N ALA A 434 -10.14 -0.12 25.20
CA ALA A 434 -10.87 0.62 26.23
C ALA A 434 -9.96 1.22 27.32
N MET A 435 -8.72 0.76 27.42
CA MET A 435 -7.83 1.11 28.52
C MET A 435 -7.06 2.41 28.25
N PRO A 436 -7.10 3.40 29.16
CA PRO A 436 -6.18 4.52 29.08
C PRO A 436 -4.75 4.05 29.36
N SER A 437 -3.80 4.40 28.49
CA SER A 437 -2.40 4.00 28.59
C SER A 437 -1.47 5.20 28.74
N HIS A 438 -0.55 5.11 29.70
CA HIS A 438 0.57 6.03 29.85
C HIS A 438 1.42 6.06 28.58
N GLN A 439 2.00 7.20 28.21
CA GLN A 439 2.74 7.35 26.94
C GLN A 439 3.96 6.43 26.84
N SER A 440 4.64 6.14 27.96
CA SER A 440 5.80 5.23 28.02
C SER A 440 5.43 3.73 28.10
N PHE A 441 4.15 3.38 28.28
CA PHE A 441 3.72 1.98 28.35
C PHE A 441 3.94 1.29 27.00
N ARG A 442 4.50 0.08 27.03
CA ARG A 442 4.67 -0.78 25.85
C ARG A 442 4.29 -2.21 26.21
N LEU A 443 3.47 -2.82 25.37
CA LEU A 443 3.06 -4.22 25.50
C LEU A 443 3.69 -5.04 24.37
N PHE A 444 4.57 -5.96 24.73
CA PHE A 444 5.20 -6.91 23.81
C PHE A 444 4.52 -8.27 23.94
N LEU A 445 4.21 -8.88 22.80
CA LEU A 445 3.63 -10.21 22.71
C LEU A 445 4.57 -11.10 21.88
N SER A 446 5.28 -12.04 22.51
CA SER A 446 6.08 -13.05 21.80
C SER A 446 5.22 -14.26 21.43
N MET A 447 5.28 -14.65 20.15
CA MET A 447 4.49 -15.76 19.63
C MET A 447 5.12 -16.42 18.40
N GLU A 448 4.85 -17.71 18.24
CA GLU A 448 5.02 -18.37 16.95
C GLU A 448 3.94 -17.92 15.96
N ILE A 449 4.30 -17.86 14.68
CA ILE A 449 3.36 -17.60 13.59
C ILE A 449 2.34 -18.74 13.54
N HIS A 450 1.09 -18.44 13.91
CA HIS A 450 0.05 -19.46 14.07
C HIS A 450 -1.31 -18.98 13.53
N PRO A 451 -2.06 -19.80 12.74
CA PRO A 451 -3.29 -19.36 12.07
C PRO A 451 -4.46 -19.08 13.02
N LYS A 452 -4.41 -19.58 14.27
CA LYS A 452 -5.42 -19.28 15.30
C LYS A 452 -5.27 -17.89 15.93
N LEU A 453 -4.24 -17.11 15.56
CA LEU A 453 -4.07 -15.75 16.07
C LEU A 453 -5.25 -14.86 15.63
N PRO A 454 -5.86 -14.08 16.53
CA PRO A 454 -6.98 -13.22 16.16
C PRO A 454 -6.58 -12.14 15.13
N SER A 455 -7.29 -12.08 14.01
CA SER A 455 -7.11 -11.09 12.94
C SER A 455 -7.11 -9.64 13.44
N ASN A 456 -7.99 -9.33 14.39
CA ASN A 456 -8.12 -7.97 14.94
C ASN A 456 -6.87 -7.57 15.74
N LEU A 457 -6.28 -8.51 16.47
CA LEU A 457 -5.03 -8.26 17.20
C LEU A 457 -3.89 -7.98 16.22
N LEU A 458 -3.77 -8.79 15.15
CA LEU A 458 -2.76 -8.58 14.10
C LEU A 458 -2.91 -7.20 13.45
N ARG A 459 -4.15 -6.80 13.14
CA ARG A 459 -4.48 -5.51 12.53
C ARG A 459 -4.22 -4.30 13.46
N MET A 460 -4.39 -4.50 14.76
CA MET A 460 -4.18 -3.46 15.79
C MET A 460 -2.70 -3.29 16.12
N GLY A 461 -1.95 -4.39 16.19
CA GLY A 461 -0.55 -4.40 16.62
C GLY A 461 0.44 -4.07 15.52
N ARG A 462 1.68 -3.78 15.94
CA ARG A 462 2.84 -3.66 15.05
C ARG A 462 3.54 -5.02 14.98
N ILE A 463 3.54 -5.65 13.81
CA ILE A 463 4.14 -6.98 13.61
C ILE A 463 5.62 -6.87 13.26
N PHE A 464 6.44 -7.66 13.95
CA PHE A 464 7.85 -7.90 13.62
C PHE A 464 8.05 -9.40 13.43
N VAL A 465 8.55 -9.80 12.26
CA VAL A 465 8.84 -11.19 11.93
C VAL A 465 10.30 -11.50 12.21
N HIS A 466 10.52 -12.56 12.98
CA HIS A 466 11.84 -13.09 13.30
C HIS A 466 12.00 -14.48 12.72
N GLU A 467 12.82 -14.56 11.67
CA GLU A 467 13.27 -15.79 11.04
C GLU A 467 14.80 -15.91 11.10
N PRO A 468 15.36 -17.13 10.95
CA PRO A 468 16.79 -17.30 10.72
C PRO A 468 17.22 -16.49 9.50
N ALA A 469 18.30 -15.71 9.63
CA ALA A 469 18.72 -14.82 8.55
C ALA A 469 19.08 -15.64 7.30
N PRO A 470 18.54 -15.29 6.11
CA PRO A 470 18.84 -16.01 4.89
C PRO A 470 20.29 -15.74 4.47
N GLY A 471 21.07 -16.81 4.32
CA GLY A 471 22.47 -16.76 3.90
C GLY A 471 23.49 -16.59 5.04
N ILE A 472 24.72 -17.04 4.77
CA ILE A 472 25.78 -17.14 5.77
C ILE A 472 26.20 -15.77 6.30
N ARG A 473 26.34 -14.76 5.42
CA ARG A 473 26.78 -13.40 5.80
C ARG A 473 25.83 -12.75 6.81
N ALA A 474 24.52 -12.81 6.55
CA ALA A 474 23.52 -12.21 7.43
C ALA A 474 23.46 -12.94 8.78
N ASN A 475 23.66 -14.26 8.79
CA ASN A 475 23.75 -15.04 10.02
C ASN A 475 25.00 -14.64 10.85
N LEU A 476 26.18 -14.55 10.23
CA LEU A 476 27.40 -14.10 10.91
C LEU A 476 27.27 -12.68 11.48
N GLN A 477 26.68 -11.74 10.72
CA GLN A 477 26.43 -10.38 11.21
C GLN A 477 25.51 -10.34 12.44
N ARG A 478 24.57 -11.29 12.54
CA ARG A 478 23.67 -11.44 13.69
C ARG A 478 24.34 -12.10 14.89
N THR A 479 25.33 -12.96 14.68
CA THR A 479 26.05 -13.66 15.77
C THR A 479 27.15 -12.81 16.41
N PHE A 480 27.84 -11.95 15.64
CA PHE A 480 29.00 -11.19 16.10
C PHE A 480 28.68 -9.80 16.70
N ARG A 481 27.41 -9.44 16.83
CA ARG A 481 26.93 -8.26 17.57
C ARG A 481 26.06 -8.73 18.72
#